data_AF-U1PXP7-F1
#
_entry.id   AF-U1PXP7-F1
#
_cell.length_a   1.000
_cell.length_b   1.000
_cell.length_c   1.000
_cell.angle_alpha   90.00
_cell.angle_beta   90.00
_cell.angle_gamma   90.00
#
_symmetry.space_group_name_H-M   'P 1'
#
loop_
_entity.id
_entity.type
_entity.pdbx_description
1 polymer ?
#
loop_
_entity_poly.entity_id
_entity_poly.type
_entity_poly.pdbx_seq_one_letter_code
_entity_poly.pdbx_strand_id
1 'polypeptide(L)'
;MLSFSSSASQSLDTHTLDGVRYTEDQTQFDLTVYGRFVEVVAGVKVADDLPAKEHYRIRNRIEAFIHDAKRYDIWTPELLEVYPNIDSLSEVTALARALRQHEKHHTL
;
A
#
# COMPACT_ATOMS: atom_id res chain seq x y z
N MET A 1 -0.10 -48.55 -19.24
CA MET A 1 0.16 -47.56 -20.31
C MET A 1 -0.39 -46.24 -19.81
N LEU A 2 0.50 -45.39 -19.28
CA LEU A 2 0.96 -44.11 -19.87
C LEU A 2 -0.15 -43.04 -19.81
N SER A 3 -0.11 -42.11 -18.84
CA SER A 3 0.63 -40.81 -18.91
C SER A 3 -0.27 -39.72 -19.55
N PHE A 4 -0.40 -38.45 -19.14
CA PHE A 4 0.41 -37.46 -18.42
C PHE A 4 -0.54 -36.43 -17.72
N SER A 5 -0.19 -35.89 -16.55
CA SER A 5 0.21 -34.48 -16.25
C SER A 5 -0.79 -33.38 -16.68
N SER A 6 -1.04 -32.32 -15.92
CA SER A 6 -0.07 -31.47 -15.23
C SER A 6 -0.78 -30.58 -14.21
N SER A 7 -0.04 -30.31 -13.12
CA SER A 7 -0.23 -29.20 -12.21
C SER A 7 -0.58 -27.91 -12.95
N ALA A 8 -1.58 -27.21 -12.46
CA ALA A 8 -1.56 -25.77 -12.41
C ALA A 8 -1.55 -25.41 -10.92
N SER A 9 -0.36 -25.53 -10.33
CA SER A 9 0.02 -24.65 -9.24
C SER A 9 -0.20 -23.24 -9.78
N GLN A 10 -1.35 -22.63 -9.48
CA GLN A 10 -1.42 -21.19 -9.49
C GLN A 10 -0.52 -20.77 -8.35
N SER A 11 0.74 -20.57 -8.73
CA SER A 11 1.63 -19.60 -8.12
C SER A 11 0.73 -18.42 -7.75
N LEU A 12 0.38 -18.34 -6.47
CA LEU A 12 0.21 -17.03 -5.87
C LEU A 12 1.55 -16.38 -6.13
N ASP A 13 1.64 -15.68 -7.26
CA ASP A 13 2.61 -14.65 -7.50
C ASP A 13 2.35 -13.64 -6.39
N THR A 14 2.94 -13.97 -5.26
CA THR A 14 3.10 -13.16 -4.07
C THR A 14 4.07 -12.12 -4.57
N HIS A 15 3.52 -11.15 -5.31
CA HIS A 15 4.16 -9.90 -5.63
C HIS A 15 4.39 -9.27 -4.26
N THR A 16 5.54 -9.64 -3.70
CA THR A 16 6.05 -9.14 -2.45
C THR A 16 6.51 -7.74 -2.82
N LEU A 17 5.55 -6.82 -2.88
CA LEU A 17 5.83 -5.40 -2.76
C LEU A 17 6.50 -5.28 -1.38
N ASP A 18 7.73 -4.78 -1.34
CA ASP A 18 8.47 -4.64 -0.11
C ASP A 18 7.58 -3.92 0.93
N GLY A 19 7.29 -4.59 2.05
CA GLY A 19 6.45 -4.04 3.11
C GLY A 19 4.96 -4.38 3.07
N VAL A 20 4.44 -5.13 2.09
CA VAL A 20 3.04 -5.62 2.08
C VAL A 20 2.98 -7.15 2.00
N ARG A 21 2.60 -7.80 3.10
CA ARG A 21 2.28 -9.24 3.12
C ARG A 21 0.76 -9.43 3.06
N TYR A 22 0.31 -10.10 2.01
CA TYR A 22 -1.06 -10.58 1.88
C TYR A 22 -1.13 -11.99 2.50
N THR A 23 -1.75 -12.15 3.65
CA THR A 23 -2.19 -13.48 4.14
C THR A 23 -3.66 -13.69 3.79
N GLU A 24 -4.14 -14.94 3.79
CA GLU A 24 -5.55 -15.28 3.47
C GLU A 24 -6.57 -14.51 4.32
N ASP A 25 -6.17 -14.05 5.51
CA ASP A 25 -7.07 -13.39 6.46
C ASP A 25 -6.71 -11.93 6.79
N GLN A 26 -5.48 -11.45 6.50
CA GLN A 26 -5.05 -10.10 6.89
C GLN A 26 -4.03 -9.48 5.90
N THR A 27 -4.20 -8.18 5.63
CA THR A 27 -3.17 -7.39 4.93
C THR A 27 -2.26 -6.76 5.97
N GLN A 28 -1.03 -7.26 6.08
CA GLN A 28 -0.02 -6.71 6.97
C GLN A 28 0.83 -5.73 6.16
N PHE A 29 0.76 -4.44 6.50
CA PHE A 29 1.54 -3.38 5.87
C PHE A 29 2.35 -2.67 6.94
N ASP A 30 3.64 -2.45 6.66
CA ASP A 30 4.53 -1.74 7.57
C ASP A 30 4.62 -0.25 7.17
N LEU A 31 4.01 0.62 7.97
CA LEU A 31 4.06 2.07 7.71
C LEU A 31 5.46 2.66 7.87
N THR A 32 6.37 2.01 8.59
CA THR A 32 7.73 2.54 8.79
C THR A 32 8.54 2.52 7.51
N VAL A 33 8.34 1.51 6.64
CA VAL A 33 8.91 1.45 5.29
C VAL A 33 8.48 2.67 4.47
N TYR A 34 7.21 3.06 4.62
CA TYR A 34 6.61 4.22 3.96
C TYR A 34 6.77 5.53 4.73
N GLY A 35 7.52 5.53 5.82
CA GLY A 35 7.50 6.58 6.83
C GLY A 35 7.70 7.98 6.26
N ARG A 36 8.70 8.16 5.39
CA ARG A 36 9.01 9.47 4.81
C ARG A 36 7.90 9.97 3.89
N PHE A 37 7.40 9.12 3.01
CA PHE A 37 6.28 9.43 2.12
C PHE A 37 5.01 9.81 2.92
N VAL A 38 4.67 9.00 3.93
CA VAL A 38 3.51 9.22 4.79
C VAL A 38 3.64 10.54 5.56
N GLU A 39 4.79 10.81 6.14
CA GLU A 39 5.05 12.06 6.87
C GLU A 39 4.87 13.29 5.99
N VAL A 40 5.37 13.24 4.75
CA VAL A 40 5.27 14.36 3.80
C VAL A 40 3.84 14.53 3.28
N VAL A 41 3.19 13.45 2.86
CA VAL A 41 1.86 13.50 2.22
C VAL A 41 0.74 13.68 3.24
N ALA A 42 0.80 12.98 4.37
CA ALA A 42 -0.25 13.02 5.40
C ALA A 42 0.00 14.06 6.50
N GLY A 43 1.25 14.53 6.67
CA GLY A 43 1.62 15.40 7.78
C GLY A 43 1.49 14.71 9.14
N VAL A 44 1.70 13.40 9.18
CA VAL A 44 1.58 12.55 10.37
C VAL A 44 2.92 11.88 10.62
N LYS A 45 3.47 12.05 11.83
CA LYS A 45 4.70 11.37 12.23
C LYS A 45 4.43 9.87 12.38
N VAL A 46 5.18 9.05 11.66
CA VAL A 46 5.01 7.59 11.74
C VAL A 46 5.66 7.06 13.01
N ALA A 47 4.94 6.20 13.73
CA ALA A 47 5.37 5.53 14.95
C ALA A 47 4.69 4.17 15.06
N ASP A 48 5.28 3.25 15.83
CA ASP A 48 4.79 1.87 15.98
C ASP A 48 3.39 1.79 16.63
N ASP A 49 3.00 2.80 17.42
CA ASP A 49 1.74 2.84 18.17
C ASP A 49 0.74 3.91 17.65
N LEU A 50 0.66 4.07 16.33
CA LEU A 50 -0.26 5.01 15.70
C LEU A 50 -1.73 4.73 16.11
N PRO A 51 -2.47 5.71 16.66
CA PRO A 51 -3.87 5.51 16.99
C PRO A 51 -4.73 5.40 15.72
N ALA A 52 -5.86 4.69 15.80
CA ALA A 52 -6.75 4.45 14.65
C ALA A 52 -7.17 5.73 13.90
N LYS A 53 -7.33 6.85 14.62
CA LYS A 53 -7.63 8.16 14.02
C LYS A 53 -6.54 8.63 13.05
N GLU A 54 -5.28 8.35 13.35
CA GLU A 54 -4.15 8.71 12.49
C GLU A 54 -4.07 7.78 11.27
N HIS A 55 -4.37 6.49 11.42
CA HIS A 55 -4.51 5.60 10.26
C HIS A 55 -5.57 6.10 9.27
N TYR A 56 -6.73 6.53 9.78
CA TYR A 56 -7.79 7.14 8.97
C TYR A 56 -7.33 8.41 8.26
N ARG A 57 -6.59 9.28 8.97
CA ARG A 57 -6.04 10.51 8.41
C ARG A 57 -5.01 10.23 7.33
N ILE A 58 -4.09 9.30 7.56
CA ILE A 58 -3.07 8.87 6.60
C ILE A 58 -3.75 8.36 5.34
N ARG A 59 -4.73 7.45 5.46
CA ARG A 59 -5.49 6.94 4.30
C ARG A 59 -6.11 8.08 3.51
N ASN A 60 -6.89 8.95 4.15
CA ASN A 60 -7.57 10.04 3.45
C ASN A 60 -6.61 10.95 2.70
N ARG A 61 -5.44 11.22 3.27
CA ARG A 61 -4.42 12.08 2.64
C ARG A 61 -3.75 11.40 1.45
N ILE A 62 -3.43 10.11 1.56
CA ILE A 62 -2.87 9.34 0.44
C ILE A 62 -3.90 9.20 -0.68
N GLU A 63 -5.17 8.91 -0.36
CA GLU A 63 -6.25 8.85 -1.36
C GLU A 63 -6.44 10.19 -2.07
N ALA A 64 -6.38 11.32 -1.33
CA ALA A 64 -6.43 12.66 -1.91
C ALA A 64 -5.23 12.95 -2.80
N PHE A 65 -4.01 12.57 -2.39
CA PHE A 65 -2.81 12.69 -3.20
C PHE A 65 -2.94 11.94 -4.54
N ILE A 66 -3.39 10.67 -4.50
CA ILE A 66 -3.63 9.88 -5.71
C ILE A 66 -4.69 10.55 -6.60
N HIS A 67 -5.79 11.00 -5.99
CA HIS A 67 -6.89 11.64 -6.71
C HIS A 67 -6.43 12.91 -7.42
N ASP A 68 -5.74 13.81 -6.72
CA ASP A 68 -5.30 15.08 -7.27
C ASP A 68 -4.23 14.89 -8.34
N ALA A 69 -3.27 13.98 -8.11
CA ALA A 69 -2.25 13.67 -9.10
C ALA A 69 -2.85 13.12 -10.40
N LYS A 70 -3.88 12.25 -10.31
CA LYS A 70 -4.62 11.78 -11.49
C LYS A 70 -5.45 12.88 -12.14
N ARG A 71 -6.08 13.74 -11.34
CA ARG A 71 -6.90 14.85 -11.83
C ARG A 71 -6.09 15.85 -12.64
N TYR A 72 -4.84 16.09 -12.27
CA TYR A 72 -3.94 17.02 -12.95
C TYR A 72 -2.99 16.35 -13.94
N ASP A 73 -3.19 15.06 -14.25
CA ASP A 73 -2.38 14.28 -15.20
C ASP A 73 -0.87 14.23 -14.87
N ILE A 74 -0.56 14.26 -13.56
CA ILE A 74 0.81 14.16 -13.04
C ILE A 74 1.06 12.81 -12.35
N TRP A 75 0.17 11.83 -12.56
CA TRP A 75 0.32 10.47 -12.03
C TRP A 75 1.31 9.65 -12.87
N THR A 76 2.55 10.10 -12.91
CA THR A 76 3.66 9.51 -13.66
C THR A 76 4.81 9.15 -12.72
N PRO A 77 5.76 8.27 -13.10
CA PRO A 77 6.86 7.85 -12.23
C PRO A 77 7.71 9.01 -11.69
N GLU A 78 7.83 10.11 -12.45
CA GLU A 78 8.58 11.31 -12.08
C GLU A 78 8.02 11.98 -10.82
N LEU A 79 6.72 11.81 -10.53
CA LEU A 79 6.10 12.28 -9.28
C LEU A 79 6.78 11.70 -8.04
N LEU A 80 7.38 10.52 -8.16
CA LEU A 80 8.00 9.79 -7.06
C LEU A 80 9.46 10.15 -6.82
N GLU A 81 10.11 10.94 -7.68
CA GLU A 81 11.51 11.34 -7.51
C GLU A 81 11.76 12.08 -6.19
N VAL A 82 10.74 12.75 -5.66
CA VAL A 82 10.79 13.45 -4.36
C VAL A 82 10.52 12.54 -3.16
N TYR A 83 10.19 11.27 -3.39
CA TYR A 83 9.85 10.25 -2.39
C TYR A 83 10.75 9.02 -2.56
N PRO A 84 12.00 9.06 -2.06
CA PRO A 84 13.02 8.05 -2.35
C PRO A 84 12.74 6.66 -1.75
N ASN A 85 11.70 6.54 -0.93
CA ASN A 85 11.27 5.29 -0.30
C ASN A 85 10.03 4.68 -0.96
N ILE A 86 9.69 5.13 -2.18
CA ILE A 86 8.58 4.61 -2.98
C ILE A 86 9.11 4.29 -4.37
N ASP A 87 9.02 3.02 -4.76
CA ASP A 87 9.59 2.56 -6.02
C ASP A 87 8.60 2.66 -7.18
N SER A 88 7.29 2.70 -6.89
CA SER A 88 6.27 2.69 -7.95
C SER A 88 4.94 3.33 -7.58
N LEU A 89 4.21 3.81 -8.59
CA LEU A 89 2.83 4.31 -8.41
C LEU A 89 1.86 3.20 -7.97
N SER A 90 2.14 1.96 -8.38
CA SER A 90 1.42 0.78 -7.92
C SER A 90 1.56 0.56 -6.43
N GLU A 91 2.73 0.83 -5.86
CA GLU A 91 2.99 0.71 -4.43
C GLU A 91 2.18 1.72 -3.62
N VAL A 92 2.12 2.98 -4.07
CA VAL A 92 1.25 4.01 -3.44
C VAL A 92 -0.23 3.58 -3.48
N THR A 93 -0.66 2.99 -4.60
CA THR A 93 -2.03 2.48 -4.74
C THR A 93 -2.28 1.28 -3.82
N ALA A 94 -1.30 0.39 -3.66
CA ALA A 94 -1.37 -0.75 -2.76
C ALA A 94 -1.44 -0.30 -1.29
N LEU A 95 -0.63 0.69 -0.91
CA LEU A 95 -0.66 1.29 0.43
C LEU A 95 -2.04 1.87 0.76
N ALA A 96 -2.65 2.64 -0.15
CA ALA A 96 -4.00 3.17 0.04
C ALA A 96 -5.05 2.05 0.23
N ARG A 97 -4.93 0.96 -0.53
CA ARG A 97 -5.82 -0.22 -0.40
C ARG A 97 -5.63 -0.94 0.94
N ALA A 98 -4.39 -1.15 1.37
CA ALA A 98 -4.07 -1.80 2.63
C ALA A 98 -4.62 -1.01 3.83
N LEU A 99 -4.44 0.32 3.83
CA LEU A 99 -5.02 1.21 4.84
C LEU A 99 -6.56 1.15 4.87
N ARG A 100 -7.20 1.07 3.69
CA ARG A 100 -8.66 0.92 3.61
C ARG A 100 -9.14 -0.45 4.12
N GLN A 101 -8.38 -1.52 3.92
CA GLN A 101 -8.69 -2.84 4.46
C GLN A 101 -8.53 -2.85 5.99
N HIS A 102 -7.45 -2.29 6.51
CA HIS A 102 -7.19 -2.15 7.94
C HIS A 102 -8.38 -1.52 8.68
N GLU A 103 -8.90 -0.40 8.17
CA GLU A 103 -10.06 0.24 8.79
C GLU A 103 -11.29 -0.66 8.83
N LYS A 104 -11.58 -1.42 7.77
CA LYS A 104 -12.73 -2.34 7.76
C LYS A 104 -12.64 -3.39 8.87
N HIS A 105 -11.43 -3.84 9.23
CA HIS A 105 -11.23 -4.82 10.29
C HIS A 105 -11.21 -4.21 11.71
N HIS A 106 -10.95 -2.91 11.83
CA HIS A 106 -10.90 -2.19 13.12
C HIS A 106 -12.17 -1.38 13.44
N THR A 107 -13.20 -1.42 12.60
CA THR A 107 -14.50 -0.73 12.83
C THR A 107 -15.60 -1.67 13.36
N LEU A 108 -15.23 -2.68 14.17
CA LEU A 108 -16.18 -3.55 14.91
C LEU A 108 -16.21 -3.20 16.40
#